data_AF-A0A7S2LVI3-F1
#
_entry.id   AF-A0A7S2LVI3-F1
#
_cell.length_a   1.000
_cell.length_b   1.000
_cell.length_c   1.000
_cell.angle_alpha   90.00
_cell.angle_beta   90.00
_cell.angle_gamma   90.00
#
_symmetry.space_group_name_H-M   'P 1'
#
loop_
_entity.id
_entity.type
_entity.pdbx_description
1 polymer ?
#
loop_
_entity_poly.entity_id
_entity_poly.type
_entity_poly.pdbx_seq_one_letter_code
_entity_poly.pdbx_strand_id
1 'polypeptide(L)'
;VVNLNLDAGKKAMSMSDFFSAHRYFNHGISYLRSGHWNKQYDVSLELFNLAAACALMNAEHERLKMLTGEVIRHAKCFEDKFRAICISITLLLWSSKLPEAMQQISLTLSSLGEELPVAVTQSAIHYQLDHTKTLLAGLSDETLLNYPAMSISSKIMAMELFSKQLTNYMFIGDRNAMPIIPLKMVQTSLTYGMSPLSGVGFALFGNYLALVKGEVEEG
;
A
#
# COMPACT_ATOMS: atom_id res chain seq x y z
N VAL A 1 7.65 -1.48 -30.70
CA VAL A 1 8.86 -1.47 -29.86
C VAL A 1 8.56 -1.10 -28.41
N VAL A 2 7.79 -0.04 -28.13
CA VAL A 2 7.35 0.33 -26.77
C VAL A 2 6.66 -0.85 -26.05
N ASN A 3 5.59 -1.41 -26.60
CA ASN A 3 4.86 -2.53 -25.98
C ASN A 3 5.71 -3.80 -25.83
N LEU A 4 6.58 -4.10 -26.80
CA LEU A 4 7.50 -5.24 -26.69
C LEU A 4 8.43 -5.11 -25.48
N ASN A 5 8.93 -3.90 -25.20
CA ASN A 5 9.76 -3.63 -24.03
C ASN A 5 8.93 -3.67 -22.73
N LEU A 6 7.70 -3.17 -22.75
CA LEU A 6 6.79 -3.27 -21.61
C LEU A 6 6.53 -4.75 -21.24
N ASP A 7 6.23 -5.59 -22.23
CA ASP A 7 5.94 -7.01 -22.01
C ASP A 7 7.20 -7.78 -21.56
N ALA A 8 8.35 -7.52 -22.19
CA ALA A 8 9.63 -8.10 -21.78
C ALA A 8 10.01 -7.71 -20.34
N GLY A 9 9.78 -6.45 -19.97
CA GLY A 9 10.01 -5.96 -18.61
C GLY A 9 9.08 -6.62 -17.59
N LYS A 10 7.79 -6.75 -17.90
CA LYS A 10 6.83 -7.48 -17.03
C LYS A 10 7.24 -8.94 -16.84
N LYS A 11 7.68 -9.60 -17.91
CA LYS A 11 8.18 -10.98 -17.84
C LYS A 11 9.45 -11.10 -16.98
N ALA A 12 10.41 -10.21 -17.16
CA ALA A 12 11.61 -10.17 -16.32
C ALA A 12 11.26 -9.95 -14.84
N MET A 13 10.33 -9.03 -14.56
CA MET A 13 9.85 -8.76 -13.20
C MET A 13 9.16 -9.98 -12.56
N SER A 14 8.39 -10.76 -13.32
CA SER A 14 7.79 -12.02 -12.82
C SER A 14 8.83 -13.11 -12.48
N MET A 15 10.04 -13.00 -13.03
CA MET A 15 11.18 -13.87 -12.71
C MET A 15 12.10 -13.25 -11.64
N SER A 16 11.67 -12.16 -11.00
CA SER A 16 12.45 -11.38 -10.03
C SER A 16 13.76 -10.77 -10.58
N ASP A 17 13.90 -10.68 -11.90
CA ASP A 17 15.03 -10.00 -12.55
C ASP A 17 14.71 -8.49 -12.71
N PHE A 18 14.78 -7.76 -11.60
CA PHE A 18 14.48 -6.33 -11.55
C PHE A 18 15.51 -5.48 -12.30
N PHE A 19 16.74 -5.97 -12.48
CA PHE A 19 17.76 -5.29 -13.28
C PHE A 19 17.39 -5.29 -14.76
N SER A 20 17.10 -6.47 -15.33
CA SER A 20 16.66 -6.57 -16.73
C SER A 20 15.31 -5.89 -16.94
N ALA A 21 14.36 -6.05 -16.02
CA ALA A 21 13.07 -5.37 -16.08
C ALA A 21 13.24 -3.84 -16.16
N HIS A 22 14.08 -3.27 -15.29
CA HIS A 22 14.39 -1.84 -15.30
C HIS A 22 14.96 -1.40 -16.64
N ARG A 23 15.89 -2.18 -17.22
CA ARG A 23 16.43 -1.89 -18.55
C ARG A 23 15.34 -1.89 -19.61
N TYR A 24 14.50 -2.93 -19.69
CA TYR A 24 13.42 -2.98 -20.68
C TYR A 24 12.47 -1.80 -20.54
N PHE A 25 12.02 -1.47 -19.33
CA PHE A 25 11.12 -0.32 -19.13
C PHE A 25 11.77 1.01 -19.54
N ASN A 26 13.05 1.23 -19.21
CA ASN A 26 13.77 2.44 -19.66
C ASN A 26 13.92 2.52 -21.19
N HIS A 27 14.15 1.39 -21.87
CA HIS A 27 14.12 1.38 -23.34
C HIS A 27 12.71 1.66 -23.87
N GLY A 28 11.67 1.09 -23.26
CA GLY A 28 10.28 1.40 -23.59
C GLY A 28 10.00 2.91 -23.51
N ILE A 29 10.47 3.55 -22.43
CA ILE A 29 10.35 5.00 -22.21
C ILE A 29 11.11 5.79 -23.27
N SER A 30 12.34 5.40 -23.64
CA SER A 30 13.13 6.12 -24.65
C SER A 30 12.52 6.08 -26.05
N TYR A 31 11.65 5.11 -26.34
CA TYR A 31 10.90 5.03 -27.60
C TYR A 31 9.55 5.77 -27.58
N LEU A 32 9.16 6.38 -26.46
CA LEU A 32 7.94 7.20 -26.40
C LEU A 32 8.14 8.48 -27.21
N ARG A 33 7.14 8.82 -28.03
CA ARG A 33 7.14 10.03 -28.87
C ARG A 33 6.81 11.27 -28.05
N SER A 34 7.19 12.45 -28.54
CA SER A 34 6.76 13.73 -27.96
C SER A 34 5.24 13.79 -27.78
N GLY A 35 4.80 14.27 -26.61
CA GLY A 35 3.39 14.32 -26.23
C GLY A 35 2.80 12.97 -25.82
N HIS A 36 3.62 11.98 -25.46
CA HIS A 36 3.16 10.64 -25.06
C HIS A 36 2.20 10.66 -23.87
N TRP A 37 2.37 11.57 -22.91
CA TRP A 37 1.41 11.72 -21.80
C TRP A 37 -0.02 12.09 -22.26
N ASN A 38 -0.19 12.66 -23.45
CA ASN A 38 -1.51 12.91 -24.01
C ASN A 38 -1.94 11.80 -24.99
N LYS A 39 -1.04 11.38 -25.88
CA LYS A 39 -1.37 10.48 -27.02
C LYS A 39 -1.23 8.99 -26.71
N GLN A 40 -0.46 8.65 -25.68
CA GLN A 40 -0.06 7.29 -25.30
C GLN A 40 -0.10 7.17 -23.78
N TYR A 41 -1.15 7.71 -23.16
CA TYR A 41 -1.23 7.93 -21.72
C TYR A 41 -1.05 6.63 -20.93
N ASP A 42 -1.85 5.60 -21.22
CA ASP A 42 -1.89 4.38 -20.42
C ASP A 42 -0.54 3.64 -20.43
N VAL A 43 0.06 3.49 -21.61
CA VAL A 43 1.39 2.87 -21.75
C VAL A 43 2.50 3.72 -21.11
N SER A 44 2.38 5.05 -21.13
CA SER A 44 3.32 5.94 -20.45
C SER A 44 3.19 5.78 -18.93
N LEU A 45 1.97 5.87 -18.41
CA LEU A 45 1.69 5.72 -16.99
C LEU A 45 2.20 4.36 -16.47
N GLU A 46 1.95 3.29 -17.21
CA GLU A 46 2.39 1.95 -16.84
C GLU A 46 3.92 1.80 -16.88
N LEU A 47 4.58 2.24 -17.95
CA LEU A 47 6.04 2.17 -18.08
C LEU A 47 6.76 2.93 -16.97
N PHE A 48 6.33 4.16 -16.69
CA PHE A 48 6.97 4.98 -15.67
C PHE A 48 6.76 4.40 -14.26
N ASN A 49 5.55 3.91 -13.96
CA ASN A 49 5.28 3.25 -12.68
C ASN A 49 6.09 1.96 -12.49
N LEU A 50 6.20 1.12 -13.52
CA LEU A 50 6.98 -0.13 -13.46
C LEU A 50 8.49 0.13 -13.41
N ALA A 51 8.97 1.11 -14.17
CA ALA A 51 10.36 1.56 -14.08
C ALA A 51 10.68 2.08 -12.68
N ALA A 52 9.79 2.88 -12.06
CA ALA A 52 9.98 3.41 -10.71
C ALA A 52 10.03 2.28 -9.66
N ALA A 53 9.19 1.26 -9.80
CA ALA A 53 9.20 0.09 -8.93
C ALA A 53 10.51 -0.70 -9.04
N CYS A 54 11.04 -0.87 -10.26
CA CYS A 54 12.34 -1.55 -10.42
C CYS A 54 13.51 -0.68 -9.93
N ALA A 55 13.46 0.64 -10.14
CA ALA A 55 14.46 1.57 -9.62
C ALA A 55 14.51 1.52 -8.08
N LEU A 56 13.37 1.35 -7.41
CA LEU A 56 13.33 1.11 -5.96
C LEU A 56 14.10 -0.16 -5.57
N MET A 57 13.82 -1.27 -6.26
CA MET A 57 14.46 -2.57 -5.98
C MET A 57 15.97 -2.57 -6.28
N ASN A 58 16.40 -1.79 -7.27
CA ASN A 58 17.81 -1.65 -7.65
C ASN A 58 18.54 -0.54 -6.86
N ALA A 59 17.90 0.09 -5.87
CA ALA A 59 18.43 1.22 -5.11
C ALA A 59 18.83 2.45 -5.97
N GLU A 60 18.19 2.65 -7.13
CA GLU A 60 18.41 3.79 -8.03
C GLU A 60 17.53 4.99 -7.63
N HIS A 61 17.80 5.58 -6.46
CA HIS A 61 16.91 6.55 -5.81
C HIS A 61 16.63 7.82 -6.63
N GLU A 62 17.63 8.39 -7.31
CA GLU A 62 17.43 9.59 -8.14
C GLU A 62 16.57 9.27 -9.37
N ARG A 63 16.76 8.10 -9.97
CA ARG A 63 15.93 7.64 -11.10
C ARG A 63 14.48 7.43 -10.66
N LEU A 64 14.28 6.81 -9.50
CA LEU A 64 12.95 6.65 -8.89
C LEU A 64 12.25 8.00 -8.73
N LYS A 65 12.90 8.99 -8.09
CA LYS A 65 12.31 10.33 -7.86
C LYS A 65 11.91 11.01 -9.16
N MET A 66 12.75 10.91 -10.20
CA MET A 66 12.40 11.45 -11.51
C MET A 66 11.17 10.75 -12.10
N LEU A 67 11.13 9.41 -12.08
CA LEU A 67 10.04 8.62 -12.65
C LEU A 67 8.72 8.86 -11.92
N THR A 68 8.72 8.86 -10.57
CA THR A 68 7.51 9.14 -9.78
C THR A 68 7.06 10.60 -9.94
N GLY A 69 8.00 11.54 -10.06
CA GLY A 69 7.72 12.95 -10.34
C GLY A 69 7.01 13.16 -11.68
N GLU A 70 7.41 12.44 -12.73
CA GLU A 70 6.73 12.45 -14.03
C GLU A 70 5.30 11.91 -13.94
N VAL A 71 5.10 10.79 -13.25
CA VAL A 71 3.75 10.22 -13.01
C VAL A 71 2.87 11.23 -12.27
N ILE A 72 3.36 11.82 -11.16
CA ILE A 72 2.59 12.77 -10.36
C ILE A 72 2.20 14.01 -11.17
N ARG A 73 3.10 14.51 -12.02
CA ARG A 73 2.87 15.70 -12.85
C ARG A 73 1.82 15.47 -13.94
N HIS A 74 1.81 14.29 -14.54
CA HIS A 74 0.98 13.99 -15.71
C HIS A 74 -0.27 13.15 -15.42
N ALA A 75 -0.42 12.66 -14.20
CA ALA A 75 -1.59 11.92 -13.76
C ALA A 75 -2.90 12.71 -13.94
N LYS A 76 -3.93 12.05 -14.49
CA LYS A 76 -5.25 12.63 -14.78
C LYS A 76 -6.21 12.55 -13.59
N CYS A 77 -6.03 11.57 -12.72
CA CYS A 77 -6.78 11.44 -11.48
C CYS A 77 -5.86 11.05 -10.30
N PHE A 78 -6.43 10.87 -9.12
CA PHE A 78 -5.67 10.50 -7.93
C PHE A 78 -5.13 9.07 -8.02
N GLU A 79 -5.94 8.16 -8.56
CA GLU A 79 -5.63 6.74 -8.72
C GLU A 79 -4.36 6.52 -9.55
N ASP A 80 -4.16 7.34 -10.57
CA ASP A 80 -2.95 7.32 -11.40
C ASP A 80 -1.69 7.68 -10.61
N LYS A 81 -1.81 8.55 -9.60
CA LYS A 81 -0.71 8.98 -8.72
C LYS A 81 -0.40 7.95 -7.65
N PHE A 82 -1.39 7.15 -7.27
CA PHE A 82 -1.36 6.35 -6.05
C PHE A 82 -0.15 5.39 -6.00
N ARG A 83 0.14 4.71 -7.11
CA ARG A 83 1.29 3.80 -7.19
C ARG A 83 2.62 4.53 -7.01
N ALA A 84 2.80 5.69 -7.65
CA ALA A 84 4.00 6.52 -7.51
C ALA A 84 4.16 7.06 -6.07
N ILE A 85 3.07 7.44 -5.43
CA ILE A 85 3.04 7.83 -4.00
C ILE A 85 3.47 6.64 -3.13
N CYS A 86 2.90 5.46 -3.35
CA CYS A 86 3.21 4.24 -2.59
C CYS A 86 4.68 3.81 -2.72
N ILE A 87 5.26 3.93 -3.92
CA ILE A 87 6.70 3.68 -4.16
C ILE A 87 7.55 4.71 -3.41
N SER A 88 7.15 5.99 -3.43
CA SER A 88 7.87 7.06 -2.74
C SER A 88 7.81 6.90 -1.21
N ILE A 89 6.66 6.48 -0.66
CA ILE A 89 6.54 6.11 0.76
C ILE A 89 7.46 4.94 1.09
N THR A 90 7.50 3.89 0.27
CA THR A 90 8.41 2.75 0.51
C THR A 90 9.88 3.19 0.52
N LEU A 91 10.29 4.09 -0.38
CA LEU A 91 11.65 4.66 -0.36
C LEU A 91 11.93 5.38 0.97
N LEU A 92 10.99 6.19 1.46
CA LEU A 92 11.13 6.89 2.75
C LEU A 92 11.29 5.90 3.91
N LEU A 93 10.45 4.84 3.95
CA LEU A 93 10.53 3.78 4.95
C LEU A 93 11.90 3.09 4.92
N TRP A 94 12.38 2.68 3.75
CA TRP A 94 13.67 1.98 3.60
C TRP A 94 14.88 2.89 3.82
N SER A 95 14.69 4.21 3.70
CA SER A 95 15.70 5.22 4.02
C SER A 95 15.63 5.69 5.48
N SER A 96 14.84 5.04 6.33
CA SER A 96 14.60 5.41 7.74
C SER A 96 14.07 6.85 7.93
N LYS A 97 13.43 7.42 6.92
CA LYS A 97 12.75 8.72 6.96
C LYS A 97 11.31 8.54 7.44
N LEU A 98 11.18 8.00 8.65
CA LEU A 98 9.92 7.51 9.20
C LEU A 98 8.90 8.64 9.45
N PRO A 99 9.29 9.82 9.99
CA PRO A 99 8.38 10.95 10.15
C PRO A 99 7.80 11.44 8.81
N GLU A 100 8.61 11.53 7.77
CA GLU A 100 8.19 11.95 6.44
C GLU A 100 7.28 10.90 5.79
N ALA A 101 7.60 9.61 5.95
CA ALA A 101 6.72 8.53 5.50
C ALA A 101 5.36 8.58 6.20
N MET A 102 5.34 8.77 7.52
CA MET A 102 4.10 8.86 8.31
C MET A 102 3.26 10.07 7.86
N GLN A 103 3.88 11.23 7.68
CA GLN A 103 3.20 12.42 7.19
C GLN A 103 2.58 12.18 5.81
N GLN A 104 3.33 11.60 4.87
CA GLN A 104 2.85 11.30 3.54
C GLN A 104 1.71 10.28 3.56
N ILE A 105 1.81 9.23 4.40
CA ILE A 105 0.75 8.23 4.56
C ILE A 105 -0.54 8.89 5.09
N SER A 106 -0.44 9.68 6.17
CA SER A 106 -1.59 10.37 6.76
C SER A 106 -2.27 11.32 5.78
N LEU A 107 -1.50 12.16 5.07
CA LEU A 107 -2.05 13.05 4.04
C LEU A 107 -2.75 12.28 2.92
N THR A 108 -2.18 11.15 2.50
CA THR A 108 -2.75 10.33 1.43
C THR A 108 -4.03 9.63 1.91
N LEU A 109 -4.06 9.11 3.14
CA LEU A 109 -5.27 8.56 3.75
C LEU A 109 -6.38 9.61 3.86
N SER A 110 -6.07 10.83 4.31
CA SER A 110 -7.07 11.91 4.40
C SER A 110 -7.68 12.23 3.04
N SER A 111 -6.89 12.21 1.95
CA SER A 111 -7.43 12.40 0.59
C SER A 111 -8.37 11.27 0.12
N LEU A 112 -8.29 10.09 0.75
CA LEU A 112 -9.19 8.96 0.54
C LEU A 112 -10.41 8.96 1.48
N GLY A 113 -10.54 9.99 2.33
CA GLY A 113 -11.58 10.05 3.37
C GLY A 113 -11.30 9.12 4.55
N GLU A 114 -10.04 8.75 4.78
CA GLU A 114 -9.59 7.93 5.90
C GLU A 114 -8.76 8.76 6.87
N GLU A 115 -9.01 8.61 8.15
CA GLU A 115 -8.24 9.30 9.18
C GLU A 115 -7.56 8.29 10.11
N LEU A 116 -6.31 8.58 10.44
CA LEU A 116 -5.61 7.92 11.54
C LEU A 116 -5.58 8.87 12.74
N PRO A 117 -5.71 8.35 13.96
CA PRO A 117 -5.57 9.18 15.15
C PRO A 117 -4.20 9.87 15.18
N VAL A 118 -4.19 11.19 15.39
CA VAL A 118 -2.94 11.97 15.53
C VAL A 118 -2.13 11.50 16.74
N ALA A 119 -2.82 11.09 17.81
CA ALA A 119 -2.25 10.43 18.96
C ALA A 119 -3.05 9.15 19.23
N VAL A 120 -2.35 8.01 19.31
CA VAL A 120 -2.97 6.74 19.67
C VAL A 120 -2.96 6.61 21.18
N THR A 121 -4.12 6.84 21.81
CA THR A 121 -4.29 6.62 23.25
C THR A 121 -4.71 5.18 23.53
N GLN A 122 -4.41 4.69 24.74
CA GLN A 122 -4.82 3.34 25.14
C GLN A 122 -6.36 3.18 25.12
N SER A 123 -7.10 4.21 25.49
CA SER A 123 -8.57 4.22 25.42
C SER A 123 -9.08 4.12 23.98
N ALA A 124 -8.43 4.78 23.03
CA ALA A 124 -8.79 4.67 21.61
C ALA A 124 -8.55 3.24 21.10
N ILE A 125 -7.45 2.59 21.49
CA ILE A 125 -7.18 1.19 21.14
C ILE A 125 -8.25 0.27 21.72
N HIS A 126 -8.59 0.43 23.01
CA HIS A 126 -9.63 -0.37 23.65
C HIS A 126 -10.99 -0.20 22.97
N TYR A 127 -11.39 1.03 22.64
CA TYR A 127 -12.63 1.27 21.90
C TYR A 127 -12.63 0.56 20.53
N GLN A 128 -11.54 0.67 19.77
CA GLN A 128 -11.42 0.03 18.46
C GLN A 128 -11.36 -1.50 18.57
N LEU A 129 -10.75 -2.02 19.63
CA LEU A 129 -10.71 -3.43 19.95
C LEU A 129 -12.12 -3.98 20.21
N ASP A 130 -12.87 -3.37 21.12
CA ASP A 130 -14.23 -3.79 21.47
C ASP A 130 -15.17 -3.69 20.26
N HIS A 131 -15.02 -2.63 19.46
CA HIS A 131 -15.76 -2.48 18.20
C HIS A 131 -15.45 -3.63 17.23
N THR A 132 -14.17 -3.97 17.06
CA THR A 132 -13.74 -5.08 16.18
C THR A 132 -14.27 -6.42 16.65
N LYS A 133 -14.18 -6.72 17.96
CA LYS A 133 -14.75 -7.93 18.55
C LYS A 133 -16.26 -8.01 18.34
N THR A 134 -16.96 -6.90 18.48
CA THR A 134 -18.41 -6.84 18.26
C THR A 134 -18.78 -7.14 16.80
N LEU A 135 -18.02 -6.61 15.83
CA LEU A 135 -18.22 -6.92 14.42
C LEU A 135 -18.00 -8.41 14.11
N LEU A 136 -17.02 -9.03 14.78
CA LEU A 136 -16.68 -10.45 14.59
C LEU A 136 -17.66 -11.40 15.29
N ALA A 137 -18.16 -11.05 16.47
CA ALA A 137 -19.06 -11.91 17.26
C ALA A 137 -20.35 -12.28 16.51
N GLY A 138 -20.75 -11.49 15.51
CA GLY A 138 -21.91 -11.77 14.66
C GLY A 138 -21.65 -12.64 13.45
N LEU A 139 -20.40 -13.08 13.22
CA LEU A 139 -19.98 -13.78 12.01
C LEU A 139 -19.49 -15.19 12.31
N SER A 140 -19.92 -16.15 11.48
CA SER A 140 -19.36 -17.50 11.51
C SER A 140 -18.07 -17.58 10.68
N ASP A 141 -17.22 -18.56 10.97
CA ASP A 141 -16.01 -18.82 10.18
C ASP A 141 -16.33 -19.04 8.70
N GLU A 142 -17.41 -19.77 8.40
CA GLU A 142 -17.87 -19.99 7.03
C GLU A 142 -18.27 -18.67 6.34
N THR A 143 -18.90 -17.75 7.08
CA THR A 143 -19.21 -16.41 6.56
C THR A 143 -17.93 -15.64 6.25
N LEU A 144 -16.95 -15.65 7.17
CA LEU A 144 -15.67 -14.96 6.99
C LEU A 144 -14.87 -15.50 5.80
N LEU A 145 -14.87 -16.82 5.59
CA LEU A 145 -14.19 -17.44 4.44
C LEU A 145 -14.86 -17.12 3.11
N ASN A 146 -16.17 -16.88 3.11
CA ASN A 146 -16.95 -16.56 1.92
C ASN A 146 -17.24 -15.06 1.76
N TYR A 147 -16.55 -14.19 2.51
CA TYR A 147 -16.74 -12.75 2.41
C TYR A 147 -16.43 -12.25 0.99
N PRO A 148 -17.22 -11.30 0.44
CA PRO A 148 -16.99 -10.79 -0.90
C PRO A 148 -15.64 -10.05 -0.99
N ALA A 149 -15.05 -10.06 -2.18
CA ALA A 149 -13.86 -9.25 -2.46
C ALA A 149 -14.18 -7.75 -2.39
N MET A 150 -13.24 -6.98 -1.86
CA MET A 150 -13.34 -5.53 -1.80
C MET A 150 -13.36 -4.94 -3.21
N SER A 151 -14.37 -4.13 -3.52
CA SER A 151 -14.59 -3.54 -4.86
C SER A 151 -14.35 -2.03 -4.90
N ILE A 152 -14.39 -1.34 -3.75
CA ILE A 152 -14.22 0.10 -3.67
C ILE A 152 -12.74 0.46 -3.73
N SER A 153 -12.30 1.04 -4.86
CA SER A 153 -10.89 1.38 -5.12
C SER A 153 -10.24 2.21 -4.00
N SER A 154 -10.94 3.22 -3.47
CA SER A 154 -10.39 4.06 -2.38
C SER A 154 -10.11 3.26 -1.10
N LYS A 155 -10.91 2.23 -0.80
CA LYS A 155 -10.69 1.35 0.35
C LYS A 155 -9.55 0.36 0.10
N ILE A 156 -9.39 -0.13 -1.13
CA ILE A 156 -8.22 -0.95 -1.51
C ILE A 156 -6.93 -0.14 -1.33
N MET A 157 -6.94 1.13 -1.77
CA MET A 157 -5.82 2.05 -1.58
C MET A 157 -5.55 2.33 -0.09
N ALA A 158 -6.61 2.51 0.70
CA ALA A 158 -6.48 2.67 2.15
C ALA A 158 -5.85 1.44 2.81
N MET A 159 -6.23 0.22 2.40
CA MET A 159 -5.61 -1.02 2.91
C MET A 159 -4.11 -1.08 2.62
N GLU A 160 -3.67 -0.63 1.44
CA GLU A 160 -2.24 -0.55 1.12
C GLU A 160 -1.51 0.49 1.98
N LEU A 161 -2.13 1.65 2.22
CA LEU A 161 -1.56 2.69 3.11
C LEU A 161 -1.52 2.25 4.57
N PHE A 162 -2.55 1.54 5.06
CA PHE A 162 -2.55 0.93 6.38
C PHE A 162 -1.39 -0.06 6.51
N SER A 163 -1.19 -0.95 5.53
CA SER A 163 -0.04 -1.86 5.53
C SER A 163 1.31 -1.12 5.58
N LYS A 164 1.45 0.02 4.89
CA LYS A 164 2.67 0.84 4.97
C LYS A 164 2.82 1.54 6.32
N GLN A 165 1.73 2.00 6.92
CA GLN A 165 1.74 2.60 8.25
C GLN A 165 2.13 1.58 9.32
N LEU A 166 1.65 0.35 9.19
CA LEU A 166 2.07 -0.76 10.03
C LEU A 166 3.60 -0.96 9.94
N THR A 167 4.17 -1.00 8.73
CA THR A 167 5.62 -1.05 8.54
C THR A 167 6.34 0.14 9.19
N ASN A 168 5.78 1.34 9.08
CA ASN A 168 6.31 2.53 9.74
C ASN A 168 6.39 2.34 11.27
N TYR A 169 5.29 1.93 11.91
CA TYR A 169 5.28 1.66 13.36
C TYR A 169 6.24 0.55 13.77
N MET A 170 6.38 -0.51 12.97
CA MET A 170 7.37 -1.56 13.22
C MET A 170 8.80 -1.03 13.22
N PHE A 171 9.15 -0.12 12.29
CA PHE A 171 10.48 0.49 12.24
C PHE A 171 10.71 1.51 13.36
N ILE A 172 9.69 2.24 13.79
CA ILE A 172 9.77 3.13 14.97
C ILE A 172 9.91 2.32 16.27
N GLY A 173 9.30 1.13 16.33
CA GLY A 173 9.20 0.33 17.55
C GLY A 173 8.07 0.80 18.48
N ASP A 174 7.09 1.56 17.97
CA ASP A 174 5.95 2.04 18.75
C ASP A 174 4.89 0.94 18.93
N ARG A 175 5.13 0.06 19.90
CA ARG A 175 4.24 -1.07 20.23
C ARG A 175 2.87 -0.63 20.73
N ASN A 176 2.75 0.59 21.27
CA ASN A 176 1.49 1.09 21.80
C ASN A 176 0.58 1.53 20.65
N ALA A 177 1.10 2.23 19.66
CA ALA A 177 0.31 2.67 18.51
C ALA A 177 -0.02 1.53 17.54
N MET A 178 0.88 0.53 17.43
CA MET A 178 0.80 -0.54 16.42
C MET A 178 -0.58 -1.22 16.27
N PRO A 179 -1.32 -1.58 17.34
CA PRO A 179 -2.57 -2.34 17.23
C PRO A 179 -3.69 -1.59 16.49
N ILE A 180 -3.63 -0.25 16.42
CA ILE A 180 -4.66 0.54 15.74
C ILE A 180 -4.79 0.17 14.25
N ILE A 181 -3.67 -0.20 13.61
CA ILE A 181 -3.64 -0.45 12.18
C ILE A 181 -4.30 -1.79 11.83
N PRO A 182 -3.92 -2.94 12.44
CA PRO A 182 -4.64 -4.19 12.25
C PRO A 182 -6.14 -4.08 12.53
N LEU A 183 -6.54 -3.37 13.61
CA LEU A 183 -7.94 -3.14 13.93
C LEU A 183 -8.68 -2.41 12.79
N LYS A 184 -8.13 -1.30 12.28
CA LYS A 184 -8.72 -0.61 11.12
C LYS A 184 -8.77 -1.49 9.87
N MET A 185 -7.74 -2.30 9.62
CA MET A 185 -7.72 -3.23 8.48
C MET A 185 -8.81 -4.28 8.58
N VAL A 186 -9.03 -4.88 9.77
CA VAL A 186 -10.13 -5.84 10.00
C VAL A 186 -11.48 -5.16 9.81
N GLN A 187 -11.72 -4.03 10.48
CA GLN A 187 -12.98 -3.29 10.37
C GLN A 187 -13.31 -2.89 8.92
N THR A 188 -12.30 -2.39 8.19
CA THR A 188 -12.45 -2.04 6.77
C THR A 188 -12.81 -3.26 5.94
N SER A 189 -12.20 -4.42 6.23
CA SER A 189 -12.46 -5.67 5.52
C SER A 189 -13.88 -6.20 5.79
N LEU A 190 -14.32 -6.15 7.05
CA LEU A 190 -15.66 -6.57 7.44
C LEU A 190 -16.77 -5.66 6.89
N THR A 191 -16.44 -4.39 6.63
CA THR A 191 -17.40 -3.40 6.12
C THR A 191 -17.46 -3.40 4.59
N TYR A 192 -16.31 -3.51 3.91
CA TYR A 192 -16.21 -3.26 2.47
C TYR A 192 -15.77 -4.48 1.64
N GLY A 193 -15.58 -5.64 2.28
CA GLY A 193 -15.10 -6.86 1.63
C GLY A 193 -13.61 -7.11 1.86
N MET A 194 -13.14 -8.31 1.52
CA MET A 194 -11.75 -8.72 1.72
C MET A 194 -10.84 -8.20 0.62
N SER A 195 -9.71 -7.64 1.01
CA SER A 195 -8.61 -7.29 0.11
C SER A 195 -7.48 -8.33 0.24
N PRO A 196 -6.52 -8.36 -0.69
CA PRO A 196 -5.32 -9.18 -0.54
C PRO A 196 -4.52 -8.92 0.76
N LEU A 197 -4.72 -7.76 1.39
CA LEU A 197 -4.06 -7.37 2.64
C LEU A 197 -4.90 -7.66 3.89
N SER A 198 -6.14 -8.11 3.76
CA SER A 198 -7.02 -8.37 4.90
C SER A 198 -6.43 -9.42 5.85
N GLY A 199 -5.81 -10.48 5.31
CA GLY A 199 -5.16 -11.51 6.12
C GLY A 199 -4.06 -10.98 7.05
N VAL A 200 -3.34 -9.93 6.65
CA VAL A 200 -2.35 -9.26 7.52
C VAL A 200 -3.03 -8.61 8.72
N GLY A 201 -4.17 -7.94 8.49
CA GLY A 201 -4.97 -7.33 9.55
C GLY A 201 -5.45 -8.38 10.56
N PHE A 202 -6.04 -9.48 10.08
CA PHE A 202 -6.51 -10.57 10.94
C PHE A 202 -5.38 -11.25 11.72
N ALA A 203 -4.26 -11.59 11.07
CA ALA A 203 -3.14 -12.25 11.73
C ALA A 203 -2.53 -11.40 12.85
N LEU A 204 -2.41 -10.09 12.64
CA LEU A 204 -1.85 -9.18 13.64
C LEU A 204 -2.85 -8.79 14.72
N PHE A 205 -4.14 -8.75 14.39
CA PHE A 205 -5.21 -8.66 15.37
C PHE A 205 -5.17 -9.86 16.32
N GLY A 206 -5.15 -11.07 15.79
CA GLY A 206 -5.06 -12.30 16.58
C GLY A 206 -3.79 -12.36 17.43
N ASN A 207 -2.65 -11.97 16.85
CA ASN A 207 -1.40 -11.84 17.60
C ASN A 207 -1.50 -10.87 18.80
N TYR A 208 -2.20 -9.74 18.62
CA TYR A 208 -2.42 -8.78 19.69
C TYR A 208 -3.31 -9.34 20.81
N LEU A 209 -4.38 -10.07 20.46
CA LEU A 209 -5.23 -10.76 21.44
C LEU A 209 -4.42 -11.79 22.24
N ALA A 210 -3.71 -12.69 21.56
CA ALA A 210 -2.98 -13.77 22.20
C ALA A 210 -1.82 -13.26 23.06
N LEU A 211 -0.96 -12.38 22.52
CA LEU A 211 0.29 -12.00 23.19
C LEU A 211 0.18 -10.80 24.12
N VAL A 212 -0.78 -9.90 23.91
CA VAL A 212 -0.92 -8.67 24.71
C VAL A 212 -2.12 -8.72 25.63
N LYS A 213 -3.25 -9.30 25.20
CA LYS A 213 -4.43 -9.47 26.05
C LYS A 213 -4.45 -10.81 26.80
N GLY A 214 -3.68 -11.80 26.36
CA GLY A 214 -3.66 -13.14 26.94
C GLY A 214 -4.85 -14.00 26.51
N GLU A 215 -5.58 -13.58 25.48
CA GLU A 215 -6.79 -14.23 24.97
C GLU A 215 -6.43 -15.18 23.82
N VAL A 216 -5.69 -16.24 24.14
CA VAL A 216 -5.08 -17.15 23.15
C VAL A 216 -6.12 -17.89 22.30
N GLU A 217 -7.29 -18.19 22.83
CA GLU A 217 -8.35 -18.88 22.08
C GLU A 217 -9.10 -17.94 21.13
N GLU A 218 -9.11 -16.63 21.40
CA GLU A 218 -9.74 -15.63 20.53
C GLU A 218 -8.79 -15.10 19.44
N GLY A 219 -7.48 -15.30 19.60
CA GLY A 219 -6.43 -14.75 18.72
C GLY A 219 -5.87 -15.75 17.71
#